data_AF-A0A8J4X1Y3-F1
#
_entry.id   AF-A0A8J4X1Y3-F1
#
_cell.length_a   1.000
_cell.length_b   1.000
_cell.length_c   1.000
_cell.angle_alpha   90.00
_cell.angle_beta   90.00
_cell.angle_gamma   90.00
#
_symmetry.space_group_name_H-M   'P 1'
#
loop_
_entity.id
_entity.type
_entity.pdbx_description
1 polymer ?
#
loop_
_entity_poly.entity_id
_entity_poly.type
_entity_poly.pdbx_seq_one_letter_code
_entity_poly.pdbx_strand_id
1 'polypeptide(L)'
;MAAKRALLILSKGAEEMETVIPVDVLRRAGIAVTVAGLTGKDPVQCSRDVLICPDSSLEEASKQGPYDVVLLPGGLLGAQNLSESSAVKEVLKEQEGRKGLIAAICAGPTALLAHGIGYGSTVTTHPGAKDKMMAG
;
A
#
# COMPACT_ATOMS: atom_id res chain seq x y z
N MET A 1 14.99 20.28 -8.46
CA MET A 1 14.27 19.11 -9.00
C MET A 1 12.91 19.04 -8.32
N ALA A 2 11.84 18.66 -9.03
CA ALA A 2 10.54 18.46 -8.41
C ALA A 2 10.63 17.33 -7.37
N ALA A 3 9.90 17.47 -6.25
CA ALA A 3 9.89 16.47 -5.20
C ALA A 3 9.33 15.13 -5.72
N LYS A 4 9.95 14.03 -5.31
CA LYS A 4 9.44 12.67 -5.56
C LYS A 4 8.09 12.48 -4.84
N ARG A 5 7.22 11.63 -5.38
CA ARG A 5 5.85 11.41 -4.89
C ARG A 5 5.62 9.96 -4.46
N ALA A 6 4.94 9.76 -3.34
CA ALA A 6 4.59 8.44 -2.82
C ALA A 6 3.08 8.31 -2.58
N LEU A 7 2.51 7.16 -2.92
CA LEU A 7 1.14 6.80 -2.62
C LEU A 7 1.14 5.68 -1.58
N LEU A 8 0.57 5.91 -0.40
CA LEU A 8 0.27 4.84 0.56
C LEU A 8 -1.22 4.52 0.49
N ILE A 9 -1.57 3.24 0.33
CA ILE A 9 -2.97 2.81 0.31
C ILE A 9 -3.36 2.31 1.71
N LEU A 10 -4.23 3.05 2.38
CA LEU A 10 -4.69 2.78 3.74
C LEU A 10 -6.03 2.04 3.72
N SER A 11 -6.08 0.85 4.29
CA SER A 11 -7.28 0.03 4.38
C SER A 11 -7.66 -0.26 5.84
N LYS A 12 -8.93 -0.58 6.11
CA LYS A 12 -9.38 -1.00 7.43
C LYS A 12 -8.58 -2.20 7.92
N GLY A 13 -8.10 -2.16 9.15
CA GLY A 13 -7.27 -3.21 9.74
C GLY A 13 -5.83 -3.23 9.25
N ALA A 14 -5.37 -2.19 8.55
CA ALA A 14 -3.95 -1.96 8.31
C ALA A 14 -3.18 -1.83 9.62
N GLU A 15 -1.93 -2.30 9.64
CA GLU A 15 -1.04 -2.12 10.78
C GLU A 15 -0.59 -0.65 10.83
N GLU A 16 -0.91 0.03 11.93
CA GLU A 16 -0.74 1.47 12.09
C GLU A 16 0.74 1.91 12.16
N MET A 17 1.64 1.10 12.73
CA MET A 17 3.07 1.40 12.75
C MET A 17 3.64 1.30 11.33
N GLU A 18 3.29 0.25 10.60
CA GLU A 18 3.65 0.03 9.19
C GLU A 18 3.03 1.06 8.24
N THR A 19 2.00 1.78 8.70
CA THR A 19 1.41 2.90 7.97
C THR A 19 2.13 4.21 8.30
N VAL A 20 2.22 4.55 9.58
CA VAL A 20 2.71 5.86 10.04
C VAL A 20 4.23 6.00 9.85
N ILE A 21 5.01 4.96 10.14
CA ILE A 21 6.47 5.01 10.03
C ILE A 21 6.94 5.33 8.61
N PRO A 22 6.54 4.61 7.54
CA PRO A 22 6.99 4.96 6.20
C PRO A 22 6.47 6.32 5.74
N VAL A 23 5.24 6.72 6.11
CA VAL A 23 4.71 8.04 5.77
C VAL A 23 5.57 9.15 6.38
N ASP A 24 5.83 9.06 7.69
CA ASP A 24 6.65 10.03 8.41
C ASP A 24 8.07 10.07 7.83
N VAL A 25 8.73 8.92 7.67
CA VAL A 25 10.11 8.85 7.18
C VAL A 25 10.24 9.38 5.75
N LEU A 26 9.32 9.05 4.85
CA LEU A 26 9.33 9.57 3.48
C LEU A 26 9.09 11.09 3.46
N ARG A 27 8.16 11.60 4.29
CA ARG A 27 7.95 13.05 4.44
C ARG A 27 9.21 13.75 4.95
N ARG A 28 9.93 13.18 5.94
CA ARG A 28 11.24 13.70 6.40
C ARG A 28 12.29 13.72 5.31
N ALA A 29 12.24 12.78 4.36
CA ALA A 29 13.12 12.75 3.19
C ALA A 29 12.72 13.76 2.09
N GLY A 30 11.70 14.59 2.31
CA GLY A 30 11.22 15.58 1.33
C GLY A 30 10.36 14.97 0.21
N ILE A 31 9.85 13.76 0.39
CA ILE A 31 8.95 13.09 -0.56
C ILE A 31 7.52 13.55 -0.27
N ALA A 32 6.79 13.93 -1.32
CA ALA A 32 5.38 14.27 -1.23
C ALA A 32 4.54 12.99 -1.12
N VAL A 33 4.08 12.68 0.10
CA VAL A 33 3.31 11.46 0.40
C VAL A 33 1.82 11.75 0.45
N THR A 34 1.04 11.00 -0.32
CA THR A 34 -0.43 10.92 -0.23
C THR A 34 -0.82 9.64 0.49
N VAL A 35 -1.50 9.77 1.63
CA VAL A 35 -2.18 8.67 2.32
C VAL A 35 -3.59 8.55 1.76
N ALA A 36 -3.86 7.51 0.98
CA ALA A 36 -5.13 7.34 0.27
C ALA A 36 -5.98 6.26 0.93
N GLY A 37 -7.18 6.61 1.40
CA GLY A 37 -8.13 5.68 1.98
C GLY A 37 -8.74 4.77 0.91
N LEU A 38 -8.65 3.46 1.11
CA LEU A 38 -9.12 2.44 0.17
C LEU A 38 -10.62 2.58 -0.13
N THR A 39 -11.42 2.86 0.90
CA THR A 39 -12.89 2.88 0.82
C THR A 39 -13.47 4.30 0.77
N GLY A 40 -12.64 5.35 0.76
CA GLY A 40 -13.12 6.74 0.78
C GLY A 40 -12.23 7.68 1.57
N LYS A 41 -12.82 8.78 2.03
CA LYS A 41 -12.14 9.84 2.81
C LYS A 41 -12.36 9.73 4.32
N ASP A 42 -13.22 8.83 4.76
CA ASP A 42 -13.53 8.68 6.17
C ASP A 42 -12.31 8.16 6.96
N PRO A 43 -12.21 8.47 8.26
CA PRO A 43 -11.18 7.90 9.12
C PRO A 43 -11.17 6.37 9.07
N VAL A 44 -9.98 5.80 8.96
CA VAL A 44 -9.78 4.35 8.86
C VAL A 44 -9.34 3.81 10.22
N GLN A 45 -10.08 2.82 10.71
CA GLN A 45 -9.71 2.06 11.91
C GLN A 45 -8.62 1.02 11.55
N CYS A 46 -7.44 1.21 12.12
CA CYS A 46 -6.28 0.34 11.98
C CYS A 46 -6.40 -0.91 12.88
N SER A 47 -5.36 -1.74 12.89
CA SER A 47 -5.39 -3.06 13.48
C SER A 47 -5.46 -3.08 15.01
N ARG A 48 -4.95 -2.04 15.69
CA ARG A 48 -5.02 -1.85 17.15
C ARG A 48 -5.83 -0.59 17.48
N ASP A 49 -6.91 -0.39 16.73
CA ASP A 49 -7.95 0.63 16.96
C ASP A 49 -7.49 2.09 16.82
N VAL A 50 -6.25 2.34 16.36
CA VAL A 50 -5.84 3.69 15.95
C VAL A 50 -6.69 4.13 14.75
N LEU A 51 -7.23 5.35 14.82
CA LEU A 51 -7.95 5.97 13.72
C LEU A 51 -7.01 6.91 12.96
N ILE A 52 -6.87 6.69 11.66
CA ILE A 52 -6.06 7.54 10.78
C ILE A 52 -6.98 8.18 9.73
N CYS A 53 -6.98 9.50 9.66
CA CYS A 53 -7.65 10.24 8.59
C CYS A 53 -6.76 10.22 7.33
N PRO A 54 -7.24 9.67 6.19
CA PRO A 54 -6.48 9.74 4.95
C PRO A 54 -6.47 11.17 4.38
N ASP A 55 -5.45 11.48 3.57
CA ASP A 55 -5.34 12.76 2.85
C ASP A 55 -6.39 12.86 1.73
N SER A 56 -6.73 11.74 1.09
CA SER A 56 -7.76 11.64 0.04
C SER A 56 -8.32 10.21 -0.06
N SER A 57 -9.32 9.98 -0.91
CA SER A 57 -9.67 8.61 -1.31
C SER A 57 -8.66 8.06 -2.32
N LEU A 58 -8.58 6.73 -2.46
CA LEU A 58 -7.80 6.07 -3.50
C LEU A 58 -8.27 6.48 -4.91
N GLU A 59 -9.58 6.64 -5.10
CA GLU A 59 -10.17 7.07 -6.38
C GLU A 59 -9.69 8.45 -6.82
N GLU A 60 -9.54 9.40 -5.88
CA GLU A 60 -9.01 10.73 -6.18
C GLU A 60 -7.50 10.74 -6.31
N ALA A 61 -6.79 9.98 -5.47
CA ALA A 61 -5.34 9.89 -5.49
C ALA A 61 -4.82 9.29 -6.80
N SER A 62 -5.44 8.21 -7.30
CA SER A 62 -5.01 7.54 -8.54
C SER A 62 -5.03 8.48 -9.75
N LYS A 63 -6.01 9.38 -9.82
CA LYS A 63 -6.13 10.42 -10.87
C LYS A 63 -5.02 11.48 -10.82
N GLN A 64 -4.34 11.62 -9.68
CA GLN A 64 -3.25 12.58 -9.49
C GLN A 64 -1.87 12.00 -9.80
N GLY A 65 -1.79 10.72 -10.19
CA GLY A 65 -0.53 10.05 -10.54
C GLY A 65 0.20 10.68 -11.74
N PRO A 66 1.38 10.17 -12.10
CA PRO A 66 2.05 9.00 -11.52
C PRO A 66 2.79 9.29 -10.19
N TYR A 67 2.95 8.25 -9.36
CA TYR A 67 3.72 8.26 -8.11
C TYR A 67 5.07 7.53 -8.26
N ASP A 68 6.17 8.07 -7.73
CA ASP A 68 7.45 7.36 -7.81
C ASP A 68 7.44 6.02 -7.05
N VAL A 69 6.62 5.89 -6.00
CA VAL A 69 6.40 4.63 -5.25
C VAL A 69 4.95 4.45 -4.81
N VAL A 70 4.46 3.20 -4.85
CA VAL A 70 3.21 2.77 -4.20
C VAL A 70 3.54 1.88 -3.01
N LEU A 71 2.97 2.18 -1.85
CA LEU A 71 3.22 1.53 -0.56
C LEU A 71 1.98 0.76 -0.09
N LEU A 72 2.19 -0.50 0.30
CA LEU A 72 1.18 -1.39 0.87
C LEU A 72 1.58 -1.79 2.30
N PRO A 73 0.98 -1.17 3.33
CA PRO A 73 1.10 -1.66 4.70
C PRO A 73 0.59 -3.09 4.83
N GLY A 74 1.04 -3.79 5.87
CA GLY A 74 0.50 -5.08 6.26
C GLY A 74 -0.70 -4.93 7.19
N GLY A 75 -0.71 -5.76 8.24
CA GLY A 75 -1.93 -6.09 8.99
C GLY A 75 -2.76 -7.12 8.23
N LEU A 76 -3.21 -8.17 8.92
CA LEU A 76 -3.86 -9.32 8.27
C LEU A 76 -5.12 -8.90 7.48
N LEU A 77 -6.03 -8.18 8.15
CA LEU A 77 -7.26 -7.67 7.53
C LEU A 77 -6.96 -6.56 6.52
N GLY A 78 -6.01 -5.66 6.83
CA GLY A 78 -5.61 -4.59 5.92
C GLY A 78 -5.09 -5.12 4.58
N ALA A 79 -4.17 -6.09 4.63
CA ALA A 79 -3.63 -6.76 3.45
C ALA A 79 -4.70 -7.55 2.69
N GLN A 80 -5.63 -8.22 3.38
CA GLN A 80 -6.76 -8.90 2.73
C GLN A 80 -7.63 -7.92 1.95
N ASN A 81 -8.00 -6.78 2.55
CA ASN A 81 -8.78 -5.75 1.86
C ASN A 81 -8.06 -5.19 0.63
N LEU A 82 -6.72 -5.08 0.69
CA LEU A 82 -5.90 -4.69 -0.47
C LEU A 82 -5.90 -5.78 -1.55
N SER A 83 -5.80 -7.07 -1.18
CA SER A 83 -5.87 -8.21 -2.09
C SER A 83 -7.21 -8.32 -2.83
N GLU A 84 -8.32 -7.96 -2.19
CA GLU A 84 -9.67 -8.09 -2.74
C GLU A 84 -10.10 -6.88 -3.60
N SER A 85 -9.32 -5.79 -3.58
CA SER A 85 -9.68 -4.54 -4.29
C SER A 85 -9.25 -4.53 -5.75
N SER A 86 -10.21 -4.35 -6.66
CA SER A 86 -9.94 -4.10 -8.08
C SER A 86 -9.21 -2.77 -8.31
N ALA A 87 -9.52 -1.73 -7.54
CA ALA A 87 -8.85 -0.44 -7.62
C ALA A 87 -7.35 -0.57 -7.28
N VAL A 88 -7.02 -1.38 -6.27
CA VAL A 88 -5.61 -1.69 -5.94
C VAL A 88 -4.95 -2.46 -7.08
N LYS A 89 -5.64 -3.45 -7.68
CA LYS A 89 -5.12 -4.17 -8.86
C LYS A 89 -4.72 -3.23 -9.99
N GLU A 90 -5.59 -2.27 -10.32
CA GLU A 90 -5.37 -1.30 -11.38
C GLU A 90 -4.15 -0.42 -11.09
N VAL A 91 -4.08 0.17 -9.88
CA VAL A 91 -2.94 0.99 -9.45
C VAL A 91 -1.63 0.21 -9.52
N LEU A 92 -1.60 -1.04 -9.05
CA LEU A 92 -0.38 -1.85 -9.06
C LEU A 92 0.02 -2.27 -10.47
N LYS A 93 -0.94 -2.60 -11.33
CA LYS A 93 -0.65 -2.95 -12.73
C LYS A 93 -0.14 -1.77 -13.53
N GLU A 94 -0.68 -0.58 -13.31
CA GLU A 94 -0.15 0.65 -13.90
C GLU A 94 1.28 0.93 -13.40
N GLN A 95 1.51 0.80 -12.09
CA GLN A 95 2.82 0.98 -11.47
C GLN A 95 3.86 0.00 -12.04
N GLU A 96 3.53 -1.28 -12.13
CA GLU A 96 4.38 -2.33 -12.72
C GLU A 96 4.64 -2.08 -14.21
N GLY A 97 3.60 -1.75 -14.98
CA GLY A 97 3.69 -1.52 -16.43
C GLY A 97 4.63 -0.38 -16.81
N ARG A 98 4.74 0.65 -15.96
CA ARG A 98 5.70 1.75 -16.14
C ARG A 98 7.02 1.57 -15.38
N LYS A 99 7.26 0.39 -14.80
CA LYS A 99 8.45 0.05 -14.01
C LYS A 99 8.66 0.98 -12.81
N GLY A 100 7.57 1.48 -12.23
CA GLY A 100 7.57 2.25 -11.00
C GLY A 100 7.79 1.35 -9.78
N LEU A 101 8.28 1.93 -8.68
CA LEU A 101 8.55 1.16 -7.47
C LEU A 101 7.25 0.75 -6.77
N ILE A 102 7.17 -0.49 -6.31
CA ILE A 102 6.13 -1.01 -5.41
C ILE A 102 6.83 -1.51 -4.15
N ALA A 103 6.38 -1.03 -2.99
CA ALA A 103 6.91 -1.43 -1.69
C ALA A 103 5.78 -2.01 -0.83
N ALA A 104 6.01 -3.17 -0.23
CA ALA A 104 5.03 -3.83 0.63
C ALA A 104 5.73 -4.46 1.84
N ILE A 105 5.07 -4.46 3.00
CA ILE A 105 5.65 -4.93 4.27
C ILE A 105 4.73 -5.93 4.98
N CYS A 106 5.31 -6.84 5.77
CA CYS A 106 4.60 -7.77 6.62
C CYS A 106 3.66 -8.70 5.83
N ALA A 107 2.34 -8.49 5.91
CA ALA A 107 1.33 -9.21 5.13
C ALA A 107 0.98 -8.52 3.80
N GLY A 108 1.33 -7.25 3.63
CA GLY A 108 1.09 -6.45 2.42
C GLY A 108 1.58 -7.12 1.12
N PRO A 109 2.73 -7.84 1.08
CA PRO A 109 3.16 -8.54 -0.13
C PRO A 109 2.15 -9.57 -0.65
N THR A 110 1.26 -10.11 0.19
CA THR A 110 0.22 -11.05 -0.27
C THR A 110 -0.81 -10.39 -1.18
N ALA A 111 -0.93 -9.05 -1.19
CA ALA A 111 -1.69 -8.32 -2.20
C ALA A 111 -0.98 -8.29 -3.56
N LEU A 112 0.36 -8.34 -3.60
CA LEU A 112 1.10 -8.47 -4.85
C LEU A 112 0.81 -9.82 -5.51
N LEU A 113 0.81 -10.90 -4.72
CA LEU A 113 0.42 -12.22 -5.18
C LEU A 113 -1.01 -12.23 -5.74
N ALA A 114 -1.98 -11.69 -4.98
CA ALA A 114 -3.39 -11.65 -5.38
C ALA A 114 -3.62 -10.91 -6.71
N HIS A 115 -2.82 -9.89 -6.99
CA HIS A 115 -2.92 -9.07 -8.21
C HIS A 115 -1.94 -9.48 -9.31
N GLY A 116 -1.18 -10.55 -9.07
CA GLY A 116 -0.18 -11.10 -9.97
C GLY A 116 0.93 -10.13 -10.36
N ILE A 117 1.50 -9.46 -9.36
CA ILE A 117 2.54 -8.44 -9.49
C ILE A 117 3.89 -9.03 -9.10
N GLY A 118 4.92 -8.77 -9.91
CA GLY A 118 6.31 -9.06 -9.56
C GLY A 118 6.70 -10.54 -9.54
N TYR A 119 5.97 -11.42 -10.25
CA TYR A 119 6.32 -12.84 -10.35
C TYR A 119 7.78 -13.06 -10.77
N GLY A 120 8.45 -14.00 -10.11
CA GLY A 120 9.88 -14.27 -10.30
C GLY A 120 10.81 -13.38 -9.45
N SER A 121 10.27 -12.40 -8.72
CA SER A 121 11.06 -11.59 -7.79
C SER A 121 11.39 -12.36 -6.51
N THR A 122 12.55 -12.07 -5.93
CA THR A 122 12.85 -12.46 -4.55
C THR A 122 12.07 -11.55 -3.61
N VAL A 123 11.27 -12.14 -2.71
CA VAL A 123 10.39 -11.40 -1.78
C VAL A 123 10.59 -11.89 -0.34
N THR A 124 10.22 -11.07 0.62
CA THR A 124 10.10 -11.45 2.04
C THR A 124 8.75 -11.01 2.59
N THR A 125 8.31 -11.64 3.68
CA THR A 125 7.04 -11.35 4.37
C THR A 125 7.22 -11.52 5.87
N HIS A 126 6.22 -11.11 6.66
CA HIS A 126 6.14 -11.57 8.04
C HIS A 126 6.04 -13.11 8.06
N PRO A 127 6.69 -13.83 8.99
CA PRO A 127 6.70 -15.30 8.97
C PRO A 127 5.31 -15.95 8.85
N GLY A 128 4.31 -15.41 9.54
CA GLY A 128 2.92 -15.90 9.46
C GLY A 128 2.21 -15.68 8.12
N ALA A 129 2.76 -14.87 7.21
CA ALA A 129 2.25 -14.65 5.86
C ALA A 129 3.03 -15.43 4.79
N LYS A 130 4.12 -16.11 5.16
CA LYS A 130 5.01 -16.82 4.23
C LYS A 130 4.24 -17.84 3.40
N ASP A 131 3.49 -18.74 4.04
CA ASP A 131 2.82 -19.83 3.33
C ASP A 131 1.78 -19.30 2.33
N LYS A 132 1.04 -18.23 2.71
CA LYS A 132 0.12 -17.54 1.80
C LYS A 132 0.86 -16.93 0.61
N MET A 133 2.02 -16.32 0.83
CA MET A 133 2.82 -15.70 -0.24
C MET A 133 3.42 -16.73 -1.20
N MET A 134 3.74 -17.92 -0.70
CA MET A 134 4.36 -19.00 -1.49
C MET A 134 3.33 -19.93 -2.17
N ALA A 135 2.02 -19.66 -2.00
CA ALA A 135 0.96 -20.53 -2.48
C ALA A 135 0.58 -20.33 -3.97
N GLY A 136 1.19 -19.39 -4.68
CA GLY A 136 0.96 -19.16 -6.11
C GLY A 136 2.22 -18.81 -6.87
#